data_AF-A0A7U9MTN5-F1
#
_entry.id   AF-A0A7U9MTN5-F1
#
_cell.length_a   1.000
_cell.length_b   1.000
_cell.length_c   1.000
_cell.angle_alpha   90.00
_cell.angle_beta   90.00
_cell.angle_gamma   90.00
#
_symmetry.space_group_name_H-M   'P 1'
#
loop_
_entity.id
_entity.type
_entity.pdbx_description
1 polymer ?
#
loop_
_entity_poly.entity_id
_entity_poly.type
_entity_poly.pdbx_seq_one_letter_code
_entity_poly.pdbx_strand_id
1 'polypeptide(L)'
;MGFGMNNIVIVEDNLAKGISLAEQFQELASEKKELNLHILAVCYFKPDSESAQKDIAVSGQHDFAIEHVTLWNIDKRLDDYMDSEEQHAIVIMDYMLDGDGSEEIPMHRASVRYARGLDKDKADQLWLYTGTGTANYNILCQLVGEEHVLNVRESRMDYLRLGLDKEKFVNALNANALVGL
;
A
#
# COMPACT_ATOMS: atom_id res chain seq x y z
N MET A 1 -24.97 12.29 9.11
CA MET A 1 -23.55 12.17 9.45
C MET A 1 -22.99 11.17 8.46
N GLY A 2 -22.30 11.62 7.42
CA GLY A 2 -21.61 10.73 6.49
C GLY A 2 -20.28 10.35 7.13
N PHE A 3 -19.92 9.07 7.10
CA PHE A 3 -18.55 8.65 7.38
C PHE A 3 -17.72 8.94 6.13
N GLY A 4 -16.54 9.54 6.28
CA GLY A 4 -15.56 9.65 5.19
C GLY A 4 -15.24 8.27 4.62
N MET A 5 -14.97 8.20 3.32
CA MET A 5 -14.59 6.95 2.65
C MET A 5 -13.10 6.67 2.89
N ASN A 6 -12.78 5.48 3.38
CA ASN A 6 -11.40 5.05 3.54
C ASN A 6 -10.89 4.48 2.22
N ASN A 7 -10.23 5.33 1.45
CA ASN A 7 -9.62 4.92 0.20
C ASN A 7 -8.31 4.19 0.45
N ILE A 8 -8.15 3.03 -0.16
CA ILE A 8 -6.93 2.22 -0.09
C ILE A 8 -6.22 2.27 -1.43
N VAL A 9 -4.93 2.57 -1.39
CA VAL A 9 -4.00 2.45 -2.52
C VAL A 9 -2.93 1.43 -2.14
N ILE A 10 -2.72 0.43 -3.00
CA ILE A 10 -1.72 -0.62 -2.78
C ILE A 10 -0.55 -0.39 -3.73
N VAL A 11 0.69 -0.47 -3.24
CA VAL A 11 1.89 -0.44 -4.07
C VAL A 11 2.63 -1.76 -3.94
N GLU A 12 2.80 -2.44 -5.07
CA GLU A 12 3.38 -3.78 -5.11
C GLU A 12 4.10 -4.02 -6.44
N ASP A 13 5.22 -4.72 -6.42
CA ASP A 13 6.03 -5.11 -7.57
C ASP A 13 5.67 -6.48 -8.16
N ASN A 14 4.87 -7.26 -7.44
CA ASN A 14 4.19 -8.46 -7.91
C ASN A 14 2.68 -8.25 -8.05
N LEU A 15 2.22 -8.09 -9.30
CA LEU A 15 0.83 -7.76 -9.59
C LEU A 15 -0.19 -8.73 -8.96
N ALA A 16 0.11 -10.03 -8.94
CA ALA A 16 -0.80 -11.03 -8.37
C ALA A 16 -0.97 -10.83 -6.84
N LYS A 17 0.12 -10.52 -6.13
CA LYS A 17 0.03 -10.18 -4.70
C LYS A 17 -0.74 -8.88 -4.46
N GLY A 18 -0.53 -7.87 -5.30
CA GLY A 18 -1.24 -6.59 -5.22
C GLY A 18 -2.75 -6.78 -5.38
N ILE A 19 -3.17 -7.58 -6.36
CA ILE A 19 -4.56 -7.98 -6.58
C ILE A 19 -5.09 -8.78 -5.39
N SER A 20 -4.35 -9.80 -4.93
CA SER A 20 -4.72 -10.61 -3.76
C SER A 20 -4.92 -9.75 -2.50
N LEU A 21 -4.13 -8.70 -2.33
CA LEU A 21 -4.29 -7.77 -1.21
C LEU A 21 -5.52 -6.87 -1.38
N ALA A 22 -5.79 -6.40 -2.60
CA ALA A 22 -7.00 -5.64 -2.91
C ALA A 22 -8.27 -6.46 -2.62
N GLU A 23 -8.30 -7.72 -3.03
CA GLU A 23 -9.37 -8.68 -2.72
C GLU A 23 -9.53 -8.87 -1.20
N GLN A 24 -8.42 -8.98 -0.46
CA GLN A 24 -8.46 -9.04 1.00
C GLN A 24 -9.13 -7.80 1.63
N PHE A 25 -8.90 -6.61 1.08
CA PHE A 25 -9.57 -5.38 1.54
C PHE A 25 -11.05 -5.34 1.13
N GLN A 26 -11.43 -5.90 -0.02
CA GLN A 26 -12.84 -6.03 -0.41
C GLN A 26 -13.59 -6.98 0.52
N GLU A 27 -12.98 -8.11 0.89
CA GLU A 27 -13.52 -9.01 1.92
C GLU A 27 -13.72 -8.26 3.25
N LEU A 28 -12.71 -7.53 3.71
CA LEU A 28 -12.79 -6.73 4.93
C LEU A 28 -13.90 -5.67 4.86
N ALA A 29 -14.06 -5.01 3.72
CA ALA A 29 -15.12 -4.03 3.49
C ALA A 29 -16.52 -4.66 3.60
N SER A 30 -16.66 -5.91 3.14
CA SER A 30 -17.91 -6.65 3.22
C SER A 30 -18.26 -7.10 4.63
N GLU A 31 -17.24 -7.48 5.43
CA GLU A 31 -17.36 -7.92 6.81
C GLU A 31 -17.57 -6.76 7.79
N LYS A 32 -16.88 -5.63 7.55
CA LYS A 32 -16.84 -4.45 8.42
C LYS A 32 -17.28 -3.19 7.69
N LYS A 33 -18.57 -3.12 7.38
CA LYS A 33 -19.18 -2.02 6.61
C LYS A 33 -18.99 -0.66 7.27
N GLU A 34 -18.83 -0.63 8.59
CA GLU A 34 -18.56 0.58 9.38
C GLU A 34 -17.21 1.23 9.03
N LEU A 35 -16.26 0.48 8.48
CA LEU A 35 -14.96 1.01 8.06
C LEU A 35 -15.03 1.77 6.73
N ASN A 36 -16.14 1.68 5.98
CA ASN A 36 -16.37 2.38 4.72
C ASN A 36 -15.16 2.31 3.76
N LEU A 37 -14.62 1.10 3.57
CA LEU A 37 -13.41 0.85 2.79
C LEU A 37 -13.72 0.82 1.30
N HIS A 38 -12.87 1.46 0.51
CA HIS A 38 -12.90 1.44 -0.94
C HIS A 38 -11.48 1.27 -1.48
N ILE A 39 -11.26 0.35 -2.42
CA ILE A 39 -9.96 0.17 -3.05
C ILE A 39 -9.94 1.08 -4.28
N LEU A 40 -9.10 2.11 -4.27
CA LEU A 40 -8.95 3.00 -5.43
C LEU A 40 -8.08 2.35 -6.51
N ALA A 41 -6.88 1.92 -6.13
CA ALA A 41 -5.89 1.47 -7.09
C ALA A 41 -4.87 0.48 -6.52
N VAL A 42 -4.39 -0.39 -7.40
CA VAL A 42 -3.14 -1.13 -7.26
C VAL A 42 -2.10 -0.46 -8.16
N CYS A 43 -1.16 0.25 -7.55
CA CYS A 43 0.04 0.78 -8.18
C CYS A 43 1.04 -0.35 -8.40
N TYR A 44 1.06 -0.89 -9.61
CA TYR A 44 1.97 -1.95 -10.03
C TYR A 44 3.36 -1.38 -10.32
N PHE A 45 4.30 -1.58 -9.40
CA PHE A 45 5.68 -1.14 -9.56
C PHE A 45 6.41 -2.05 -10.53
N LYS A 46 6.83 -1.50 -11.65
CA LYS A 46 7.66 -2.22 -12.62
C LYS A 46 8.54 -1.28 -13.39
N PRO A 47 9.87 -1.50 -13.46
CA PRO A 47 10.74 -0.62 -14.25
C PRO A 47 10.38 -0.59 -15.75
N ASP A 48 10.04 -1.75 -16.32
CA ASP A 48 9.72 -1.87 -17.74
C ASP A 48 8.24 -1.65 -18.03
N SER A 49 7.93 -0.57 -18.76
CA SER A 49 6.55 -0.18 -19.06
C SER A 49 5.85 -1.16 -20.01
N GLU A 50 6.57 -1.71 -21.00
CA GLU A 50 5.95 -2.61 -21.98
C GLU A 50 5.52 -3.93 -21.33
N SER A 51 6.39 -4.52 -20.50
CA SER A 51 6.06 -5.68 -19.70
C SER A 51 4.94 -5.39 -18.71
N ALA A 52 4.93 -4.21 -18.07
CA ALA A 52 3.86 -3.85 -17.14
C ALA A 52 2.50 -3.84 -17.82
N GLN A 53 2.40 -3.22 -19.00
CA GLN A 53 1.15 -3.16 -19.76
C GLN A 53 0.69 -4.56 -20.21
N LYS A 54 1.62 -5.47 -20.56
CA LYS A 54 1.27 -6.86 -20.89
C LYS A 54 0.69 -7.59 -19.68
N ASP A 55 1.31 -7.45 -18.51
CA ASP A 55 0.86 -8.10 -17.28
C ASP A 55 -0.51 -7.57 -16.84
N ILE A 56 -0.74 -6.26 -16.92
CA ILE A 56 -2.03 -5.62 -16.63
C ILE A 56 -3.11 -6.07 -17.61
N ALA A 57 -2.80 -6.17 -18.91
CA ALA A 57 -3.78 -6.60 -19.90
C ALA A 57 -4.28 -8.03 -19.69
N VAL A 58 -3.45 -8.91 -19.08
CA VAL A 58 -3.81 -10.30 -18.81
C VAL A 58 -4.35 -10.53 -17.39
N SER A 59 -4.29 -9.54 -16.49
CA SER A 59 -4.79 -9.69 -15.11
C SER A 59 -6.31 -9.75 -15.02
N GLY A 60 -7.00 -9.23 -16.03
CA GLY A 60 -8.46 -9.25 -16.12
C GLY A 60 -9.11 -7.93 -15.70
N GLN A 61 -10.41 -7.97 -15.48
CA GLN A 61 -11.18 -6.81 -15.01
C GLN A 61 -11.32 -6.87 -13.49
N HIS A 62 -11.11 -5.73 -12.84
CA HIS A 62 -11.22 -5.56 -11.40
C HIS A 62 -12.06 -4.32 -11.09
N ASP A 63 -12.64 -4.27 -9.89
CA ASP A 63 -13.43 -3.11 -9.43
C ASP A 63 -12.57 -1.90 -9.03
N PHE A 64 -11.25 -2.05 -9.08
CA PHE A 64 -10.25 -1.03 -8.78
C PHE A 64 -9.33 -0.80 -9.99
N ALA A 65 -8.69 0.36 -10.04
CA ALA A 65 -7.72 0.65 -11.08
C ALA A 65 -6.42 -0.15 -10.86
N ILE A 66 -5.76 -0.55 -11.94
CA ILE A 66 -4.38 -1.03 -11.89
C ILE A 66 -3.53 -0.04 -12.67
N GLU A 67 -2.58 0.59 -11.98
CA GLU A 67 -1.77 1.67 -12.52
C GLU A 67 -0.30 1.28 -12.53
N HIS A 68 0.35 1.41 -13.69
CA HIS A 68 1.78 1.19 -13.78
C HIS A 68 2.56 2.36 -13.14
N VAL A 69 3.43 2.04 -12.19
CA VAL A 69 4.36 2.99 -11.58
C VAL A 69 5.81 2.51 -11.71
N THR A 70 6.72 3.48 -11.66
CA THR A 70 8.17 3.31 -11.78
C THR A 70 8.85 4.17 -10.71
N LEU A 71 10.15 4.00 -10.54
CA LEU A 71 10.93 4.88 -9.66
C LEU A 71 10.80 6.38 -10.02
N TRP A 72 10.53 6.71 -11.29
CA TRP A 72 10.46 8.09 -11.76
C TRP A 72 9.16 8.82 -11.41
N ASN A 73 8.07 8.08 -11.16
CA ASN A 73 6.74 8.67 -10.97
C ASN A 73 6.03 8.22 -9.70
N ILE A 74 6.58 7.26 -8.94
CA ILE A 74 5.94 6.72 -7.74
C ILE A 74 5.68 7.80 -6.69
N ASP A 75 6.68 8.62 -6.35
CA ASP A 75 6.53 9.66 -5.32
C ASP A 75 5.37 10.61 -5.68
N LYS A 76 5.38 11.16 -6.90
CA LYS A 76 4.31 12.05 -7.37
C LYS A 76 2.94 11.36 -7.35
N ARG A 77 2.87 10.09 -7.77
CA ARG A 77 1.61 9.34 -7.81
C ARG A 77 1.04 9.15 -6.41
N LEU A 78 1.90 8.86 -5.44
CA LEU A 78 1.49 8.71 -4.05
C LEU A 78 1.07 10.04 -3.43
N ASP A 79 1.79 11.12 -3.72
CA ASP A 79 1.39 12.48 -3.32
C ASP A 79 0.00 12.84 -3.86
N ASP A 80 -0.26 12.57 -5.15
CA ASP A 80 -1.57 12.84 -5.78
C ASP A 80 -2.74 12.13 -5.06
N TYR A 81 -2.51 10.95 -4.49
CA TYR A 81 -3.53 10.25 -3.68
C TYR A 81 -3.65 10.79 -2.25
N MET A 82 -2.52 11.04 -1.58
CA MET A 82 -2.50 11.46 -0.17
C MET A 82 -2.96 12.92 0.02
N ASP A 83 -2.74 13.77 -0.98
CA ASP A 83 -3.12 15.19 -0.97
C ASP A 83 -4.54 15.48 -1.49
N SER A 84 -5.26 14.44 -1.93
CA SER A 84 -6.61 14.61 -2.45
C SER A 84 -7.59 14.96 -1.32
N GLU A 85 -8.17 16.16 -1.37
CA GLU A 85 -9.25 16.57 -0.47
C GLU A 85 -10.53 15.73 -0.68
N GLU A 86 -10.73 15.19 -1.88
CA GLU A 86 -11.90 14.37 -2.23
C GLU A 86 -11.67 12.86 -2.04
N GLN A 87 -10.41 12.42 -2.11
CA GLN A 87 -10.04 11.00 -2.15
C GLN A 87 -8.91 10.67 -1.17
N HIS A 88 -8.95 11.26 0.03
CA HIS A 88 -7.98 11.00 1.08
C HIS A 88 -7.71 9.50 1.24
N ALA A 89 -6.48 9.08 0.97
CA ALA A 89 -6.13 7.67 0.82
C ALA A 89 -5.10 7.23 1.84
N ILE A 90 -5.25 6.00 2.34
CA ILE A 90 -4.17 5.29 3.01
C ILE A 90 -3.46 4.39 1.99
N VAL A 91 -2.14 4.54 1.97
CA VAL A 91 -1.23 3.84 1.08
C VAL A 91 -0.65 2.66 1.83
N ILE A 92 -0.75 1.47 1.23
CA ILE A 92 -0.14 0.23 1.71
C ILE A 92 0.94 -0.16 0.71
N MET A 93 2.20 -0.27 1.13
CA MET A 93 3.32 -0.43 0.20
C MET A 93 4.29 -1.53 0.65
N ASP A 94 4.71 -2.39 -0.26
CA ASP A 94 5.80 -3.33 0.02
C ASP A 94 7.11 -2.56 0.22
N TYR A 95 7.84 -2.98 1.24
CA TYR A 95 9.19 -2.57 1.51
C TYR A 95 10.16 -2.99 0.41
N MET A 96 9.93 -4.14 -0.22
CA MET A 96 10.80 -4.76 -1.22
C MET A 96 10.20 -4.62 -2.62
N LEU A 97 10.37 -3.46 -3.26
CA LEU A 97 9.98 -3.27 -4.65
C LEU A 97 11.14 -3.66 -5.58
N ASP A 98 11.04 -4.81 -6.25
CA ASP A 98 12.09 -5.30 -7.14
C ASP A 98 12.37 -4.33 -8.29
N GLY A 99 13.66 -4.04 -8.49
CA GLY A 99 14.13 -3.12 -9.53
C GLY A 99 14.08 -1.64 -9.13
N ASP A 100 13.92 -1.31 -7.85
CA ASP A 100 14.07 0.06 -7.34
C ASP A 100 15.54 0.55 -7.25
N GLY A 101 16.50 -0.36 -7.51
CA GLY A 101 17.93 -0.06 -7.56
C GLY A 101 18.60 0.08 -6.18
N SER A 102 17.92 -0.32 -5.11
CA SER A 102 18.38 -0.13 -3.71
C SER A 102 18.76 -1.42 -2.98
N GLU A 103 18.88 -2.53 -3.71
CA GLU A 103 19.00 -3.91 -3.20
C GLU A 103 19.99 -4.08 -2.04
N GLU A 104 21.11 -3.33 -2.07
CA GLU A 104 22.20 -3.41 -1.10
C GLU A 104 22.07 -2.47 0.12
N ILE A 105 21.26 -1.41 0.04
CA ILE A 105 21.18 -0.36 1.06
C ILE A 105 19.72 -0.15 1.47
N PRO A 106 19.25 -0.78 2.56
CA PRO A 106 17.88 -0.67 3.07
C PRO A 106 17.31 0.74 3.13
N MET A 107 18.13 1.73 3.50
CA MET A 107 17.71 3.12 3.65
C MET A 107 17.37 3.81 2.32
N HIS A 108 17.88 3.28 1.21
CA HIS A 108 17.68 3.84 -0.14
C HIS A 108 16.48 3.22 -0.86
N ARG A 109 15.82 2.23 -0.25
CA ARG A 109 14.59 1.63 -0.79
C ARG A 109 13.55 2.69 -1.04
N ALA A 110 12.85 2.59 -2.18
CA ALA A 110 11.86 3.58 -2.59
C ALA A 110 10.80 3.80 -1.51
N SER A 111 10.31 2.71 -0.89
CA SER A 111 9.38 2.71 0.24
C SER A 111 9.89 3.50 1.45
N VAL A 112 11.13 3.24 1.88
CA VAL A 112 11.75 3.93 3.02
C VAL A 112 12.05 5.38 2.71
N ARG A 113 12.56 5.67 1.51
CA ARG A 113 12.87 7.03 1.06
C ARG A 113 11.60 7.88 1.02
N TYR A 114 10.52 7.34 0.49
CA TYR A 114 9.21 8.00 0.46
C TYR A 114 8.70 8.23 1.89
N ALA A 115 8.65 7.18 2.73
CA ALA A 115 8.17 7.28 4.11
C ALA A 115 8.91 8.34 4.94
N ARG A 116 10.23 8.46 4.77
CA ARG A 116 11.05 9.46 5.49
C ARG A 116 10.90 10.88 4.97
N GLY A 117 10.40 11.05 3.74
CA GLY A 117 10.13 12.34 3.13
C GLY A 117 8.78 12.92 3.49
N LEU A 118 7.87 12.11 4.06
CA LEU A 118 6.52 12.54 4.43
C LEU A 118 6.52 13.51 5.62
N ASP A 119 5.61 14.47 5.54
CA ASP A 119 5.23 15.29 6.70
C ASP A 119 4.62 14.40 7.79
N LYS A 120 4.81 14.79 9.05
CA LYS A 120 4.31 14.02 10.21
C LYS A 120 2.82 13.77 10.15
N ASP A 121 2.06 14.74 9.64
CA ASP A 121 0.60 14.66 9.54
C ASP A 121 0.12 13.65 8.48
N LYS A 122 1.03 13.25 7.57
CA LYS A 122 0.77 12.25 6.52
C LYS A 122 1.33 10.87 6.86
N ALA A 123 2.16 10.75 7.89
CA ALA A 123 2.80 9.48 8.26
C ALA A 123 1.78 8.38 8.60
N ASP A 124 0.64 8.73 9.21
CA ASP A 124 -0.43 7.78 9.57
C ASP A 124 -1.21 7.24 8.35
N GLN A 125 -1.06 7.87 7.18
CA GLN A 125 -1.65 7.41 5.93
C GLN A 125 -0.77 6.38 5.21
N LEU A 126 0.53 6.29 5.51
CA LEU A 126 1.43 5.33 4.87
C LEU A 126 1.71 4.14 5.80
N TRP A 127 1.48 2.94 5.27
CA TRP A 127 1.74 1.68 5.95
C TRP A 127 2.62 0.80 5.08
N LEU A 128 3.69 0.27 5.67
CA LEU A 128 4.62 -0.61 4.98
C LEU A 128 4.47 -2.06 5.44
N TYR A 129 4.82 -3.01 4.59
CA TYR A 129 4.95 -4.42 4.98
C TYR A 129 6.15 -5.05 4.30
N THR A 130 6.49 -6.27 4.69
CA THR A 130 7.48 -7.08 3.96
C THR A 130 7.16 -8.56 4.05
N GLY A 131 7.10 -9.24 2.91
CA GLY A 131 6.96 -10.69 2.83
C GLY A 131 8.28 -11.47 3.00
N THR A 132 9.40 -10.78 3.15
CA THR A 132 10.76 -11.36 2.99
C THR A 132 11.43 -11.77 4.31
N GLY A 133 10.63 -12.18 5.29
CA GLY A 133 11.09 -12.78 6.55
C GLY A 133 11.47 -11.78 7.65
N THR A 134 11.79 -12.33 8.83
CA THR A 134 11.91 -11.56 10.09
C THR A 134 13.06 -10.54 10.08
N ALA A 135 14.17 -10.82 9.38
CA ALA A 135 15.30 -9.90 9.32
C ALA A 135 14.91 -8.58 8.63
N ASN A 136 14.26 -8.67 7.47
CA ASN A 136 13.79 -7.50 6.74
C ASN A 136 12.66 -6.78 7.47
N TYR A 137 11.78 -7.51 8.16
CA TYR A 137 10.78 -6.91 9.04
C TYR A 137 11.42 -6.06 10.14
N ASN A 138 12.43 -6.60 10.84
CA ASN A 138 13.10 -5.87 11.91
C ASN A 138 13.83 -4.62 11.39
N ILE A 139 14.47 -4.72 10.22
CA ILE A 139 15.12 -3.56 9.58
C ILE A 139 14.07 -2.50 9.23
N LEU A 140 12.95 -2.90 8.62
CA LEU A 140 11.87 -1.98 8.28
C LEU A 140 11.34 -1.26 9.53
N CYS A 141 11.02 -1.99 10.59
CA CYS A 141 10.56 -1.40 11.86
C CYS A 141 11.57 -0.40 12.45
N GLN A 142 12.87 -0.65 12.32
CA GLN A 142 13.91 0.29 12.78
C GLN A 142 13.96 1.57 11.94
N LEU A 143 13.61 1.49 10.66
CA LEU A 143 13.69 2.61 9.72
C LEU A 143 12.45 3.51 9.76
N VAL A 144 11.26 2.94 9.95
CA VAL A 144 9.99 3.69 9.86
C VAL A 144 9.13 3.64 11.13
N GLY A 145 9.53 2.89 12.15
CA GLY A 145 8.74 2.65 13.35
C GLY A 145 7.80 1.46 13.19
N GLU A 146 7.76 0.57 14.18
CA GLU A 146 6.93 -0.65 14.14
C GLU A 146 5.43 -0.35 14.03
N GLU A 147 5.02 0.82 14.51
CA GLU A 147 3.65 1.31 14.47
C GLU A 147 3.12 1.56 13.05
N HIS A 148 4.01 1.79 12.08
CA HIS A 148 3.67 2.00 10.66
C HIS A 148 3.87 0.73 9.81
N VAL A 149 4.14 -0.41 10.45
CA VAL A 149 4.43 -1.67 9.75
C VAL A 149 3.29 -2.68 9.94
N LEU A 150 2.75 -3.21 8.85
CA LEU A 150 1.77 -4.29 8.87
C LEU A 150 2.46 -5.65 8.92
N ASN A 151 1.88 -6.57 9.70
CA ASN A 151 2.37 -7.94 9.78
C ASN A 151 1.93 -8.70 8.52
N VAL A 152 2.82 -9.50 7.94
CA VAL A 152 2.46 -10.49 6.92
C VAL A 152 2.13 -11.81 7.61
N ARG A 153 0.90 -12.31 7.42
CA ARG A 153 0.45 -13.60 7.95
C ARG A 153 0.79 -14.75 7.02
N GLU A 154 0.72 -14.50 5.72
CA GLU A 154 1.03 -15.46 4.68
C GLU A 154 1.56 -14.74 3.45
N SER A 155 2.60 -15.30 2.83
CA SER A 155 3.14 -14.82 1.55
C SER A 155 3.55 -16.00 0.69
N ARG A 156 2.96 -16.07 -0.49
CA ARG A 156 3.30 -17.02 -1.56
C ARG A 156 3.63 -16.25 -2.83
N MET A 157 3.95 -16.97 -3.90
CA MET A 157 4.35 -16.37 -5.17
C MET A 157 3.28 -15.42 -5.75
N ASP A 158 2.01 -15.74 -5.57
CA ASP A 158 0.84 -15.08 -6.17
C ASP A 158 -0.21 -14.64 -5.12
N TYR A 159 0.10 -14.80 -3.83
CA TYR A 159 -0.84 -14.57 -2.75
C TYR A 159 -0.17 -13.87 -1.57
N LEU A 160 -0.87 -12.91 -0.98
CA LEU A 160 -0.43 -12.18 0.19
C LEU A 160 -1.60 -12.00 1.17
N ARG A 161 -1.34 -12.24 2.46
CA ARG A 161 -2.30 -11.98 3.53
C ARG A 161 -1.67 -11.12 4.61
N LEU A 162 -2.20 -9.92 4.80
CA LEU A 162 -1.79 -9.01 5.88
C LEU A 162 -2.63 -9.20 7.14
N GLY A 163 -2.03 -8.88 8.30
CA GLY A 163 -2.71 -8.77 9.58
C GLY A 163 -3.37 -7.40 9.72
N LEU A 164 -4.56 -7.24 9.13
CA LEU A 164 -5.34 -6.00 9.11
C LEU A 164 -6.13 -5.73 10.42
N ASP A 165 -5.94 -6.56 11.44
CA ASP A 165 -6.58 -6.44 12.75
C ASP A 165 -5.71 -5.72 13.79
N LYS A 166 -4.55 -5.17 13.39
CA LYS A 166 -3.75 -4.30 14.26
C LYS A 166 -4.59 -3.11 14.70
N GLU A 167 -4.70 -2.93 16.01
CA GLU A 167 -5.47 -1.84 16.63
C GLU A 167 -5.10 -0.47 16.05
N LYS A 168 -3.80 -0.20 15.86
CA LYS A 168 -3.33 1.06 15.27
C LYS A 168 -3.81 1.26 13.82
N PHE A 169 -3.78 0.21 13.00
CA PHE A 169 -4.25 0.29 11.62
C PHE A 169 -5.76 0.56 11.56
N VAL A 170 -6.54 -0.17 12.39
CA VAL A 170 -7.98 0.06 12.51
C VAL A 170 -8.26 1.49 13.02
N ASN A 171 -7.46 1.99 13.95
CA ASN A 171 -7.59 3.37 14.42
C ASN A 171 -7.28 4.40 13.33
N ALA A 172 -6.29 4.16 12.47
CA ALA A 172 -6.01 5.02 11.32
C ALA A 172 -7.18 5.05 10.33
N LEU A 173 -7.78 3.89 10.04
CA LEU A 173 -9.00 3.81 9.23
C LEU A 173 -10.17 4.58 9.88
N ASN A 174 -10.35 4.45 11.20
CA ASN A 174 -11.40 5.17 11.90
C ASN A 174 -11.15 6.69 11.96
N ALA A 175 -9.90 7.13 12.10
CA ALA A 175 -9.53 8.54 12.10
C ALA A 175 -9.80 9.17 10.73
N ASN A 176 -9.43 8.51 9.64
CA ASN A 176 -9.70 8.99 8.29
C ASN A 176 -11.20 9.08 7.99
N ALA A 177 -12.00 8.12 8.48
CA ALA A 177 -13.46 8.19 8.37
C ALA A 177 -14.08 9.41 9.10
N LEU A 178 -13.38 9.99 10.09
CA LEU A 178 -13.81 11.18 10.82
C LEU A 178 -13.37 12.50 10.17
N VAL A 179 -12.31 12.49 9.35
CA VAL A 179 -11.79 13.69 8.66
C VAL A 179 -12.61 14.05 7.42
N GLY A 180 -13.37 13.10 6.84
CA GLY A 180 -14.29 13.36 5.72
C GLY A 180 -15.59 14.11 6.08
N LEU A 181 -15.57 14.96 7.11
CA LEU A 181 -16.66 15.83 7.59
C LEU A 181 -16.35 17.30 7.31
#